data_AF-A0A1I0TEM8-F1
#
_entry.id   AF-A0A1I0TEM8-F1
#
_cell.length_a   1.000
_cell.length_b   1.000
_cell.length_c   1.000
_cell.angle_alpha   90.00
_cell.angle_beta   90.00
_cell.angle_gamma   90.00
#
_symmetry.space_group_name_H-M   'P 1'
#
loop_
_entity.id
_entity.type
_entity.pdbx_description
1 polymer ?
#
loop_
_entity_poly.entity_id
_entity_poly.type
_entity_poly.pdbx_seq_one_letter_code
_entity_poly.pdbx_strand_id
1 'polypeptide(L)'
;MPIKNFKPAKRKPSVSYKQFVWLFLVFLFVIIAWTINANNVYDENGNNLGTYGDKFGAVNALFSGLAFAGIIFTIMLQRNELAMQREESHDARKEFVQQNFEATFFNLLKNQQSILLRLTGRTEYINQHVTDIQTNVVNGVTFFVLAKRELSRIMKTLEFGYFGLYDHDYFYSISPEPEHPDEVDDDYTLAVHTYTNSYYNITKDMYDRSKNYKKKEFCKLAYIIFFVKNHYNIGHYFRHLYHIFKFLNYSEENEIKDAKDSFEVEEIENKYKSYAQFVQAQMAAPELLLLYYNCIAYQKMKDLVVKYGILENLNIEDLISEDNHVLEGINLRRRRDLFNF
;
A
#
# COMPACT_ATOMS: atom_id res chain seq x y z
N MET A 1 9.60 13.86 -5.73
CA MET A 1 10.25 13.42 -6.97
C MET A 1 10.30 14.59 -7.95
N PRO A 2 11.47 14.98 -8.48
CA PRO A 2 11.51 15.94 -9.58
C PRO A 2 11.01 15.22 -10.83
N ILE A 3 10.05 15.84 -11.50
CA ILE A 3 9.56 15.42 -12.82
C ILE A 3 10.78 15.41 -13.73
N LYS A 4 11.34 14.21 -14.03
CA LYS A 4 12.31 14.06 -15.10
C LYS A 4 11.59 14.51 -16.37
N ASN A 5 11.96 15.70 -16.85
CA ASN A 5 11.51 16.22 -18.13
C ASN A 5 11.71 15.13 -19.19
N PHE A 6 10.62 14.49 -19.57
CA PHE A 6 10.56 13.55 -20.66
C PHE A 6 10.87 14.37 -21.91
N LYS A 7 12.13 14.37 -22.34
CA LYS A 7 12.49 14.88 -23.67
C LYS A 7 11.78 13.94 -24.64
N PRO A 8 10.77 14.39 -25.41
CA PRO A 8 10.20 13.54 -26.44
C PRO A 8 11.36 13.13 -27.34
N ALA A 9 11.57 11.82 -27.49
CA ALA A 9 12.47 11.28 -28.49
C ALA A 9 12.11 11.99 -29.80
N LYS A 10 13.10 12.69 -30.41
CA LYS A 10 12.89 13.42 -31.65
C LYS A 10 12.25 12.46 -32.64
N ARG A 11 10.96 12.65 -32.93
CA ARG A 11 10.27 11.96 -34.03
C ARG A 11 11.05 12.29 -35.29
N LYS A 12 11.91 11.38 -35.74
CA LYS A 12 12.41 11.42 -37.12
C LYS A 12 11.18 11.11 -37.97
N PRO A 13 10.73 12.03 -38.84
CA PRO A 13 9.56 11.78 -39.65
C PRO A 13 9.76 10.48 -40.43
N SER A 14 8.80 9.56 -40.27
CA SER A 14 8.69 8.34 -41.04
C SER A 14 8.53 8.74 -42.51
N VAL A 15 9.56 8.42 -43.28
CA VAL A 15 9.75 8.81 -44.68
C VAL A 15 9.98 10.31 -44.88
N SER A 16 11.25 10.67 -45.09
CA SER A 16 11.62 12.03 -45.47
C SER A 16 11.05 12.33 -46.85
N TYR A 17 10.45 13.51 -47.05
CA TYR A 17 10.04 14.04 -48.37
C TYR A 17 11.10 13.81 -49.48
N LYS A 18 12.39 13.81 -49.10
CA LYS A 18 13.53 13.48 -49.97
C LYS A 18 13.48 12.09 -50.59
N GLN A 19 12.93 11.08 -49.90
CA GLN A 19 12.79 9.71 -50.41
C GLN A 19 11.68 9.61 -51.47
N PHE A 20 10.57 10.35 -51.29
CA PHE A 20 9.52 10.46 -52.32
C PHE A 20 10.02 11.19 -53.56
N VAL A 21 10.76 12.29 -53.39
CA VAL A 21 11.38 13.02 -54.51
C VAL A 21 12.37 12.13 -55.26
N TRP A 22 13.18 11.34 -54.55
CA TRP A 22 14.13 10.42 -55.18
C TRP A 22 13.44 9.30 -55.96
N LEU A 23 12.41 8.66 -55.39
CA LEU A 23 11.60 7.65 -56.09
C LEU A 23 10.90 8.21 -57.33
N PHE A 24 10.36 9.43 -57.25
CA PHE A 24 9.75 10.12 -58.39
C PHE A 24 10.76 10.42 -59.50
N LEU A 25 11.97 10.86 -59.14
CA LEU A 25 13.06 11.10 -60.10
C LEU A 25 13.53 9.81 -60.78
N VAL A 26 13.64 8.70 -60.04
CA VAL A 26 13.97 7.38 -60.60
C VAL A 26 12.88 6.93 -61.59
N PHE A 27 11.62 7.11 -61.23
CA PHE A 27 10.49 6.80 -62.12
C PHE A 27 10.50 7.64 -63.41
N LEU A 28 10.74 8.94 -63.29
CA LEU A 28 10.81 9.87 -64.43
C LEU A 28 12.01 9.56 -65.33
N PHE A 29 13.14 9.19 -64.75
CA PHE A 29 14.32 8.71 -65.48
C PHE A 29 14.03 7.44 -66.28
N VAL A 30 13.31 6.47 -65.69
CA VAL A 30 12.91 5.24 -66.40
C VAL A 30 11.99 5.56 -67.58
N ILE A 31 11.02 6.47 -67.42
CA ILE A 31 10.14 6.91 -68.52
C ILE A 31 10.93 7.61 -69.62
N ILE A 32 11.84 8.51 -69.28
CA ILE A 32 12.68 9.24 -70.25
C ILE A 32 13.58 8.26 -71.01
N ALA A 33 14.23 7.33 -70.30
CA ALA A 33 15.03 6.28 -70.92
C ALA A 33 14.19 5.42 -71.88
N TRP A 34 12.92 5.16 -71.54
CA TRP A 34 11.96 4.44 -72.37
C TRP A 34 11.59 5.23 -73.64
N THR A 35 11.33 6.54 -73.53
CA THR A 35 10.96 7.40 -74.67
C THR A 35 12.13 7.61 -75.63
N ILE A 36 13.35 7.76 -75.13
CA ILE A 36 14.57 7.94 -75.94
C ILE A 36 14.93 6.65 -76.69
N ASN A 37 14.73 5.48 -76.08
CA ASN A 37 14.99 4.20 -76.75
C ASN A 37 13.95 3.91 -77.84
N ALA A 38 12.66 4.15 -77.56
CA ALA A 38 11.57 3.92 -78.51
C ALA A 38 11.72 4.72 -79.82
N ASN A 39 12.21 5.97 -79.74
CA ASN A 39 12.45 6.81 -80.92
C ASN A 39 13.67 6.38 -81.77
N ASN A 40 14.60 5.59 -81.23
CA ASN A 40 15.81 5.15 -81.93
C ASN A 40 15.66 3.81 -82.68
N VAL A 41 14.45 3.24 -82.77
CA VAL A 41 14.23 1.92 -83.42
C VAL A 41 13.29 1.95 -84.62
N TYR A 42 12.90 3.14 -85.10
CA TYR A 42 12.26 3.30 -86.41
C TYR A 42 13.33 3.48 -87.50
N ASP A 43 13.97 2.38 -87.90
CA ASP A 43 14.75 2.33 -89.14
C ASP A 43 14.11 1.31 -90.10
N GLU A 44 14.09 1.67 -91.38
CA GLU A 44 13.10 1.31 -92.42
C GLU A 44 13.11 -0.14 -92.94
N ASN A 45 13.71 -1.11 -92.26
CA ASN A 45 13.68 -2.51 -92.72
C ASN A 45 13.37 -3.48 -91.57
N GLY A 46 12.11 -3.90 -91.48
CA GLY A 46 11.54 -4.72 -90.42
C GLY A 46 12.06 -6.15 -90.36
N ASN A 47 13.31 -6.37 -89.92
CA ASN A 47 13.86 -7.72 -89.72
C ASN A 47 14.70 -7.94 -88.44
N ASN A 48 14.55 -7.09 -87.42
CA ASN A 48 15.32 -7.20 -86.16
C ASN A 48 14.46 -7.34 -84.89
N LEU A 49 13.38 -8.14 -84.96
CA LEU A 49 12.49 -8.42 -83.82
C LEU A 49 13.23 -9.01 -82.59
N GLY A 50 14.34 -9.73 -82.80
CA GLY A 50 15.16 -10.30 -81.73
C GLY A 50 15.94 -9.26 -80.91
N THR A 51 16.55 -8.27 -81.56
CA THR A 51 17.30 -7.19 -80.89
C THR A 51 16.40 -6.20 -80.16
N TYR A 52 15.13 -6.11 -80.57
CA TYR A 52 14.08 -5.46 -79.78
C TYR A 52 13.83 -6.22 -78.47
N GLY A 53 13.64 -7.54 -78.54
CA GLY A 53 13.41 -8.41 -77.38
C GLY A 53 14.54 -8.34 -76.33
N ASP A 54 15.79 -8.31 -76.77
CA ASP A 54 16.96 -8.22 -75.87
C ASP A 54 17.01 -6.89 -75.10
N LYS A 55 16.62 -5.77 -75.74
CA LYS A 55 16.52 -4.46 -75.08
C LYS A 55 15.34 -4.39 -74.10
N PHE A 56 14.20 -5.02 -74.44
CA PHE A 56 13.08 -5.17 -73.51
C PHE A 56 13.45 -6.02 -72.29
N GLY A 57 14.27 -7.07 -72.48
CA GLY A 57 14.79 -7.90 -71.40
C GLY A 57 15.63 -7.13 -70.38
N ALA A 58 16.54 -6.27 -70.85
CA ALA A 58 17.40 -5.46 -69.99
C ALA A 58 16.62 -4.45 -69.13
N VAL A 59 15.61 -3.77 -69.70
CA VAL A 59 14.76 -2.82 -68.96
C VAL A 59 13.87 -3.55 -67.95
N ASN A 60 13.29 -4.70 -68.31
CA ASN A 60 12.48 -5.51 -67.39
C ASN A 60 13.32 -6.09 -66.24
N ALA A 61 14.57 -6.49 -66.51
CA ALA A 61 15.50 -6.95 -65.48
C ALA A 61 15.84 -5.82 -64.49
N LEU A 62 16.09 -4.60 -64.98
CA LEU A 62 16.34 -3.44 -64.13
C LEU A 62 15.13 -3.07 -63.28
N PHE A 63 13.93 -3.03 -63.88
CA PHE A 63 12.68 -2.77 -63.16
C PHE A 63 12.39 -3.83 -62.09
N SER A 64 12.59 -5.10 -62.41
CA SER A 64 12.44 -6.21 -61.47
C SER A 64 13.44 -6.12 -60.31
N GLY A 65 14.70 -5.76 -60.59
CA GLY A 65 15.73 -5.54 -59.58
C GLY A 65 15.41 -4.35 -58.65
N LEU A 66 14.91 -3.24 -59.21
CA LEU A 66 14.48 -2.07 -58.43
C LEU A 66 13.23 -2.35 -57.60
N ALA A 67 12.24 -3.07 -58.14
CA ALA A 67 11.06 -3.52 -57.40
C ALA A 67 11.46 -4.44 -56.24
N PHE A 68 12.37 -5.38 -56.47
CA PHE A 68 12.91 -6.26 -55.44
C PHE A 68 13.68 -5.49 -54.36
N ALA A 69 14.51 -4.51 -54.75
CA ALA A 69 15.19 -3.63 -53.80
C ALA A 69 14.20 -2.79 -52.98
N GLY A 70 13.12 -2.31 -53.61
CA GLY A 70 12.02 -1.63 -52.95
C GLY A 70 11.32 -2.51 -51.91
N ILE A 71 11.06 -3.78 -52.24
CA ILE A 71 10.49 -4.77 -51.31
C ILE A 71 11.43 -5.04 -50.14
N ILE A 72 12.74 -5.21 -50.38
CA ILE A 72 13.72 -5.37 -49.30
C ILE A 72 13.71 -4.14 -48.39
N PHE A 73 13.68 -2.94 -48.97
CA PHE A 73 13.64 -1.69 -48.22
C PHE A 73 12.36 -1.57 -47.37
N THR A 74 11.19 -1.92 -47.91
CA THR A 74 9.94 -1.92 -47.13
C THR A 74 9.95 -2.97 -46.02
N ILE A 75 10.50 -4.16 -46.26
CA ILE A 75 10.69 -5.18 -45.21
C ILE A 75 11.60 -4.65 -44.09
N MET A 76 12.68 -3.95 -44.43
CA MET A 76 13.55 -3.33 -43.43
C MET A 76 12.82 -2.26 -42.61
N LEU A 77 12.00 -1.42 -43.26
CA LEU A 77 11.17 -0.43 -42.56
C LEU A 77 10.16 -1.08 -41.62
N GLN A 78 9.42 -2.09 -42.11
CA GLN A 78 8.44 -2.83 -41.32
C GLN A 78 9.07 -3.52 -40.10
N ARG A 79 10.27 -4.11 -40.26
CA ARG A 79 11.01 -4.70 -39.14
C ARG A 79 11.33 -3.67 -38.06
N ASN A 80 11.73 -2.46 -38.44
CA ASN A 80 12.01 -1.39 -37.50
C ASN A 80 10.74 -0.89 -36.80
N GLU A 81 9.63 -0.77 -37.53
CA GLU A 81 8.33 -0.39 -36.96
C GLU A 81 7.84 -1.44 -35.94
N LEU A 82 7.94 -2.73 -36.27
CA LEU A 82 7.63 -3.83 -35.34
C LEU A 82 8.52 -3.82 -34.09
N ALA A 83 9.80 -3.45 -34.22
CA ALA A 83 10.69 -3.34 -33.08
C ALA A 83 10.25 -2.20 -32.14
N MET A 84 9.95 -1.03 -32.68
CA MET A 84 9.44 0.11 -31.90
C MET A 84 8.07 -0.21 -31.26
N GLN A 85 7.18 -0.88 -31.98
CA GLN A 85 5.87 -1.27 -31.47
C GLN A 85 5.97 -2.28 -30.31
N ARG A 86 6.94 -3.21 -30.38
CA ARG A 86 7.20 -4.15 -29.27
C ARG A 86 7.71 -3.44 -28.03
N GLU A 87 8.59 -2.46 -28.20
CA GLU A 87 9.12 -1.63 -27.11
C GLU A 87 7.99 -0.82 -26.44
N GLU A 88 7.18 -0.11 -27.24
CA GLU A 88 6.03 0.65 -26.74
C GLU A 88 5.00 -0.24 -26.02
N SER A 89 4.70 -1.42 -26.58
CA SER A 89 3.81 -2.39 -25.94
C SER A 89 4.36 -2.91 -24.61
N HIS A 90 5.67 -3.09 -24.51
CA HIS A 90 6.33 -3.54 -23.28
C HIS A 90 6.27 -2.46 -22.19
N ASP A 91 6.53 -1.20 -22.56
CA ASP A 91 6.47 -0.08 -21.62
C ASP A 91 5.02 0.18 -21.17
N ALA A 92 4.06 0.12 -22.10
CA ALA A 92 2.64 0.20 -21.78
C ALA A 92 2.20 -0.91 -20.81
N ARG A 93 2.75 -2.13 -20.93
CA ARG A 93 2.47 -3.22 -20.00
C ARG A 93 2.98 -2.92 -18.59
N LYS A 94 4.17 -2.34 -18.47
CA LYS A 94 4.74 -1.94 -17.17
C LYS A 94 3.89 -0.85 -16.51
N GLU A 95 3.52 0.19 -17.25
CA GLU A 95 2.64 1.25 -16.75
C GLU A 95 1.27 0.69 -16.35
N PHE A 96 0.70 -0.22 -17.14
CA PHE A 96 -0.57 -0.86 -16.81
C PHE A 96 -0.52 -1.66 -15.51
N VAL A 97 0.55 -2.44 -15.28
CA VAL A 97 0.72 -3.20 -14.03
C VAL A 97 0.81 -2.25 -12.84
N GLN A 98 1.56 -1.17 -12.97
CA GLN A 98 1.69 -0.13 -11.94
C GLN A 98 0.34 0.52 -11.63
N GLN A 99 -0.41 0.94 -12.65
CA GLN A 99 -1.75 1.54 -12.49
C GLN A 99 -2.73 0.57 -11.82
N ASN A 100 -2.72 -0.70 -12.20
CA ASN A 100 -3.59 -1.71 -11.61
C ASN A 100 -3.25 -1.97 -10.13
N PHE A 101 -1.95 -2.00 -9.80
CA PHE A 101 -1.49 -2.05 -8.42
C PHE A 101 -1.99 -0.84 -7.62
N GLU A 102 -1.77 0.38 -8.11
CA GLU A 102 -2.19 1.62 -7.44
C GLU A 102 -3.70 1.67 -7.24
N ALA A 103 -4.48 1.34 -8.28
CA ALA A 103 -5.92 1.27 -8.19
C ALA A 103 -6.38 0.26 -7.11
N THR A 104 -5.77 -0.92 -7.07
CA THR A 104 -6.07 -1.94 -6.04
C THR A 104 -5.68 -1.44 -4.65
N PHE A 105 -4.50 -0.87 -4.49
CA PHE A 105 -4.00 -0.31 -3.23
C PHE A 105 -4.92 0.79 -2.70
N PHE A 106 -5.27 1.79 -3.51
CA PHE A 106 -6.12 2.90 -3.08
C PHE A 106 -7.56 2.44 -2.81
N ASN A 107 -8.06 1.42 -3.51
CA ASN A 107 -9.34 0.79 -3.18
C ASN A 107 -9.31 0.10 -1.81
N LEU A 108 -8.24 -0.64 -1.51
CA LEU A 108 -8.05 -1.21 -0.17
C LEU A 108 -7.98 -0.11 0.89
N LEU A 109 -7.24 0.97 0.62
CA LEU A 109 -7.13 2.10 1.56
C LEU A 109 -8.49 2.77 1.82
N LYS A 110 -9.30 2.97 0.77
CA LYS A 110 -10.68 3.48 0.90
C LYS A 110 -11.58 2.52 1.70
N ASN A 111 -11.43 1.22 1.50
CA ASN A 111 -12.15 0.22 2.29
C ASN A 111 -11.73 0.26 3.77
N GLN A 112 -10.44 0.45 4.06
CA GLN A 112 -9.95 0.62 5.43
C GLN A 112 -10.59 1.83 6.12
N GLN A 113 -10.66 2.97 5.43
CA GLN A 113 -11.36 4.16 5.93
C GLN A 113 -12.85 3.90 6.17
N SER A 114 -13.49 3.16 5.26
CA SER A 114 -14.90 2.79 5.41
C SER A 114 -15.13 1.86 6.61
N ILE A 115 -14.20 0.93 6.88
CA ILE A 115 -14.23 0.07 8.07
C ILE A 115 -14.05 0.91 9.32
N LEU A 116 -13.06 1.81 9.34
CA LEU A 116 -12.83 2.74 10.44
C LEU A 116 -14.10 3.51 10.80
N LEU A 117 -14.74 4.17 9.84
CA LEU A 117 -15.96 4.96 10.06
C LEU A 117 -17.15 4.14 10.57
N ARG A 118 -17.20 2.84 10.25
CA ARG A 118 -18.26 1.91 10.69
C ARG A 118 -17.99 1.26 12.04
N LEU A 119 -16.80 1.44 12.62
CA LEU A 119 -16.51 0.91 13.94
C LEU A 119 -17.45 1.53 14.96
N THR A 120 -18.03 0.66 15.79
CA THR A 120 -18.83 1.03 16.95
C THR A 120 -18.17 0.45 18.20
N GLY A 121 -18.17 1.21 19.28
CA GLY A 121 -17.68 0.76 20.57
C GLY A 121 -18.76 0.95 21.60
N ARG A 122 -19.01 -0.08 22.41
CA ARG A 122 -19.85 0.02 23.59
C ARG A 122 -19.02 -0.35 24.79
N THR A 123 -19.12 0.45 25.83
CA THR A 123 -18.47 0.22 27.10
C THR A 123 -19.42 0.55 28.24
N GLU A 124 -19.21 -0.07 29.39
CA GLU A 124 -20.03 0.14 30.57
C GLU A 124 -19.14 0.51 31.75
N TYR A 125 -19.61 1.46 32.57
CA TYR A 125 -18.92 1.96 33.76
C TYR A 125 -19.90 2.13 34.89
N ILE A 126 -19.39 2.05 36.10
CA ILE A 126 -20.13 2.38 37.30
C ILE A 126 -20.05 3.90 37.52
N ASN A 127 -21.18 4.54 37.81
CA ASN A 127 -21.21 5.94 38.24
C ASN A 127 -20.48 6.14 39.57
N GLN A 128 -20.10 7.37 39.90
CA GLN A 128 -19.34 7.67 41.13
C GLN A 128 -20.05 7.21 42.41
N HIS A 129 -21.38 7.15 42.40
CA HIS A 129 -22.18 6.69 43.54
C HIS A 129 -22.43 5.18 43.57
N VAL A 130 -21.87 4.40 42.64
CA VAL A 130 -22.05 2.94 42.58
C VAL A 130 -23.52 2.48 42.56
N THR A 131 -24.43 3.35 42.14
CA THR A 131 -25.87 3.06 42.07
C THR A 131 -26.27 2.49 40.72
N ASP A 132 -25.56 2.86 39.65
CA ASP A 132 -25.99 2.61 38.29
C ASP A 132 -24.84 2.34 37.33
N ILE A 133 -25.13 1.50 36.34
CA ILE A 133 -24.22 1.20 35.23
C ILE A 133 -24.53 2.16 34.06
N GLN A 134 -23.57 3.03 33.75
CA GLN A 134 -23.63 3.91 32.59
C GLN A 134 -23.03 3.24 31.35
N THR A 135 -23.76 3.32 30.23
CA THR A 135 -23.27 2.85 28.92
C THR A 135 -22.78 4.02 28.09
N ASN A 136 -21.57 3.91 27.53
CA ASN A 136 -21.04 4.86 26.56
C ASN A 136 -20.88 4.16 25.20
N VAL A 137 -21.41 4.79 24.15
CA VAL A 137 -21.33 4.33 22.77
C VAL A 137 -20.54 5.34 21.94
N VAL A 138 -19.52 4.86 21.25
CA VAL A 138 -18.60 5.66 20.44
C VAL A 138 -18.53 5.10 19.03
N ASN A 139 -18.16 5.94 18.05
CA ASN A 139 -18.10 5.56 16.64
C ASN A 139 -16.81 6.05 15.96
N GLY A 140 -16.38 5.36 14.91
CA GLY A 140 -15.26 5.82 14.10
C GLY A 140 -13.94 5.87 14.89
N VAL A 141 -13.16 6.93 14.68
CA VAL A 141 -11.87 7.16 15.36
C VAL A 141 -12.01 7.22 16.89
N THR A 142 -13.14 7.69 17.41
CA THR A 142 -13.37 7.77 18.87
C THR A 142 -13.40 6.40 19.55
N PHE A 143 -13.64 5.32 18.78
CA PHE A 143 -13.45 3.94 19.25
C PHE A 143 -12.03 3.71 19.79
N PHE A 144 -11.00 4.25 19.12
CA PHE A 144 -9.62 4.00 19.54
C PHE A 144 -9.23 4.81 20.78
N VAL A 145 -9.85 5.97 20.99
CA VAL A 145 -9.73 6.72 22.25
C VAL A 145 -10.35 5.91 23.39
N LEU A 146 -11.54 5.33 23.16
CA LEU A 146 -12.16 4.40 24.10
C LEU A 146 -11.26 3.18 24.36
N ALA A 147 -10.70 2.59 23.31
CA ALA A 147 -9.82 1.42 23.43
C ALA A 147 -8.59 1.71 24.29
N LYS A 148 -7.99 2.90 24.15
CA LYS A 148 -6.90 3.37 25.04
C LYS A 148 -7.37 3.39 26.50
N ARG A 149 -8.53 3.98 26.78
CA ARG A 149 -9.10 4.05 28.14
C ARG A 149 -9.38 2.66 28.71
N GLU A 150 -10.00 1.78 27.92
CA GLU A 150 -10.32 0.42 28.35
C GLU A 150 -9.08 -0.43 28.59
N LEU A 151 -8.06 -0.31 27.74
CA LEU A 151 -6.80 -1.00 27.96
C LEU A 151 -6.11 -0.53 29.25
N SER A 152 -6.13 0.78 29.52
CA SER A 152 -5.66 1.34 30.80
C SER A 152 -6.44 0.81 32.00
N ARG A 153 -7.78 0.77 31.90
CA ARG A 153 -8.67 0.23 32.93
C ARG A 153 -8.37 -1.23 33.25
N ILE A 154 -8.14 -2.06 32.22
CA ILE A 154 -7.76 -3.47 32.37
C ILE A 154 -6.39 -3.58 33.06
N MET A 155 -5.37 -2.84 32.59
CA MET A 155 -4.03 -2.89 33.18
C MET A 155 -4.04 -2.49 34.65
N LYS A 156 -4.70 -1.37 34.98
CA LYS A 156 -4.85 -0.92 36.38
C LYS A 156 -5.55 -1.97 37.25
N THR A 157 -6.55 -2.67 36.71
CA THR A 157 -7.25 -3.74 37.44
C THR A 157 -6.37 -4.97 37.66
N LEU A 158 -5.55 -5.35 36.68
CA LEU A 158 -4.59 -6.44 36.84
C LEU A 158 -3.46 -6.07 37.81
N GLU A 159 -3.09 -4.79 37.90
CA GLU A 159 -2.09 -4.27 38.85
C GLU A 159 -2.67 -4.06 40.25
N PHE A 160 -3.98 -3.80 40.38
CA PHE A 160 -4.67 -3.56 41.65
C PHE A 160 -4.40 -4.67 42.67
N GLY A 161 -4.30 -4.32 43.96
CA GLY A 161 -3.86 -5.23 45.02
C GLY A 161 -4.88 -6.31 45.42
N TYR A 162 -6.12 -6.21 44.92
CA TYR A 162 -7.21 -7.11 45.28
C TYR A 162 -7.92 -7.66 44.05
N PHE A 163 -8.38 -8.92 44.15
CA PHE A 163 -9.27 -9.53 43.17
C PHE A 163 -10.62 -9.81 43.82
N GLY A 164 -11.69 -9.35 43.17
CA GLY A 164 -13.06 -9.71 43.50
C GLY A 164 -13.95 -9.60 42.27
N LEU A 165 -15.14 -10.16 42.37
CA LEU A 165 -16.21 -9.99 41.39
C LEU A 165 -17.18 -8.93 41.90
N TYR A 166 -17.78 -8.19 40.98
CA TYR A 166 -18.75 -7.16 41.33
C TYR A 166 -20.02 -7.75 41.94
N ASP A 167 -20.40 -7.20 43.09
CA ASP A 167 -21.63 -7.49 43.81
C ASP A 167 -22.41 -6.18 43.93
N HIS A 168 -23.47 -6.04 43.14
CA HIS A 168 -24.29 -4.83 43.10
C HIS A 168 -24.92 -4.53 44.46
N ASP A 169 -25.43 -5.55 45.15
CA ASP A 169 -26.19 -5.37 46.39
C ASP A 169 -25.26 -4.93 47.52
N TYR A 170 -24.05 -5.50 47.57
CA TYR A 170 -23.00 -5.06 48.49
C TYR A 170 -22.69 -3.56 48.29
N PHE A 171 -22.32 -3.15 47.07
CA PHE A 171 -21.92 -1.76 46.84
C PHE A 171 -23.08 -0.76 46.96
N TYR A 172 -24.30 -1.15 46.58
CA TYR A 172 -25.49 -0.33 46.79
C TYR A 172 -25.77 -0.08 48.28
N SER A 173 -25.51 -1.09 49.13
CA SER A 173 -25.77 -0.99 50.57
C SER A 173 -24.78 -0.10 51.34
N ILE A 174 -23.58 0.11 50.79
CA ILE A 174 -22.51 0.91 51.42
C ILE A 174 -22.31 2.26 50.75
N SER A 175 -23.02 2.55 49.64
CA SER A 175 -22.91 3.83 48.94
C SER A 175 -23.27 5.00 49.86
N PRO A 176 -22.36 5.96 50.10
CA PRO A 176 -22.66 7.12 50.94
C PRO A 176 -23.75 8.02 50.34
N GLU A 177 -24.55 8.64 51.21
CA GLU A 177 -25.46 9.73 50.81
C GLU A 177 -24.64 10.94 50.28
N PRO A 178 -25.14 11.67 49.26
CA PRO A 178 -24.36 12.57 48.40
C PRO A 178 -23.93 13.91 49.05
N GLU A 179 -23.54 13.93 50.32
CA GLU A 179 -23.20 15.17 51.03
C GLU A 179 -21.74 15.63 50.86
N HIS A 180 -20.83 14.78 50.36
CA HIS A 180 -19.41 15.15 50.13
C HIS A 180 -18.86 14.62 48.78
N PRO A 181 -18.86 15.43 47.71
CA PRO A 181 -18.55 14.99 46.34
C PRO A 181 -17.05 14.85 45.98
N ASP A 182 -16.12 15.22 46.87
CA ASP A 182 -14.69 15.39 46.52
C ASP A 182 -13.72 14.33 47.08
N GLU A 183 -14.19 13.36 47.87
CA GLU A 183 -13.38 12.23 48.32
C GLU A 183 -13.63 11.03 47.38
N VAL A 184 -12.61 10.63 46.61
CA VAL A 184 -12.65 9.36 45.87
C VAL A 184 -12.67 8.26 46.92
N ASP A 185 -13.85 7.73 47.17
CA ASP A 185 -14.06 6.66 48.14
C ASP A 185 -13.23 5.42 47.75
N ASP A 186 -12.53 4.84 48.72
CA ASP A 186 -11.84 3.55 48.54
C ASP A 186 -12.83 2.48 48.05
N ASP A 187 -14.10 2.59 48.45
CA ASP A 187 -15.19 1.74 48.00
C ASP A 187 -15.54 1.92 46.52
N TYR A 188 -15.51 3.15 45.98
CA TYR A 188 -15.68 3.39 44.55
C TYR A 188 -14.55 2.76 43.74
N THR A 189 -13.30 2.91 44.20
CA THR A 189 -12.13 2.32 43.55
C THR A 189 -12.24 0.79 43.52
N LEU A 190 -12.62 0.17 44.63
CA LEU A 190 -12.87 -1.26 44.73
C LEU A 190 -14.02 -1.71 43.79
N ALA A 191 -15.12 -0.96 43.74
CA ALA A 191 -16.24 -1.22 42.85
C ALA A 191 -15.82 -1.21 41.38
N VAL A 192 -15.06 -0.20 40.96
CA VAL A 192 -14.55 -0.09 39.57
C VAL A 192 -13.69 -1.29 39.20
N HIS A 193 -12.78 -1.73 40.07
CA HIS A 193 -11.90 -2.87 39.79
C HIS A 193 -12.64 -4.21 39.75
N THR A 194 -13.50 -4.48 40.74
CA THR A 194 -14.30 -5.71 40.78
C THR A 194 -15.30 -5.78 39.62
N TYR A 195 -15.88 -4.65 39.22
CA TYR A 195 -16.70 -4.56 38.01
C TYR A 195 -15.92 -4.71 36.73
N THR A 196 -14.69 -4.20 36.67
CA THR A 196 -13.82 -4.45 35.52
C THR A 196 -13.54 -5.95 35.37
N ASN A 197 -13.29 -6.66 36.47
CA ASN A 197 -13.13 -8.12 36.46
C ASN A 197 -14.38 -8.82 35.89
N SER A 198 -15.57 -8.50 36.42
CA SER A 198 -16.83 -9.07 35.94
C SER A 198 -17.10 -8.70 34.47
N TYR A 199 -16.93 -7.43 34.10
CA TYR A 199 -17.20 -6.93 32.77
C TYR A 199 -16.31 -7.60 31.72
N TYR A 200 -15.01 -7.79 32.00
CA TYR A 200 -14.07 -8.41 31.06
C TYR A 200 -13.93 -9.92 31.22
N ASN A 201 -14.68 -10.55 32.13
CA ASN A 201 -14.53 -11.95 32.51
C ASN A 201 -13.08 -12.30 32.92
N ILE A 202 -12.43 -11.42 33.68
CA ILE A 202 -11.08 -11.66 34.21
C ILE A 202 -11.20 -12.69 35.34
N THR A 203 -10.59 -13.86 35.15
CA THR A 203 -10.61 -14.92 36.16
C THR A 203 -9.53 -14.70 37.21
N LYS A 204 -9.72 -15.32 38.38
CA LYS A 204 -8.71 -15.31 39.46
C LYS A 204 -7.37 -15.87 38.98
N ASP A 205 -7.39 -16.95 38.20
CA ASP A 205 -6.18 -17.54 37.60
C ASP A 205 -5.46 -16.55 36.64
N MET A 206 -6.19 -15.86 35.77
CA MET A 206 -5.60 -14.85 34.88
C MET A 206 -4.96 -13.71 35.67
N TYR A 207 -5.67 -13.24 36.70
CA TYR A 207 -5.19 -12.18 37.59
C TYR A 207 -3.93 -12.62 38.36
N ASP A 208 -3.94 -13.80 38.99
CA ASP A 208 -2.82 -14.28 39.79
C ASP A 208 -1.57 -14.55 38.92
N ARG A 209 -1.75 -15.11 37.72
CA ARG A 209 -0.64 -15.28 36.76
C ARG A 209 -0.07 -13.95 36.29
N SER A 210 -0.90 -12.93 36.12
CA SER A 210 -0.46 -11.61 35.65
C SER A 210 0.57 -10.96 36.58
N LYS A 211 0.53 -11.26 37.89
CA LYS A 211 1.46 -10.72 38.89
C LYS A 211 2.91 -11.18 38.69
N ASN A 212 3.11 -12.31 38.01
CA ASN A 212 4.43 -12.88 37.75
C ASN A 212 4.92 -12.65 36.31
N TYR A 213 4.14 -11.97 35.48
CA TYR A 213 4.50 -11.74 34.08
C TYR A 213 5.54 -10.64 33.95
N LYS A 214 6.50 -10.86 33.05
CA LYS A 214 7.31 -9.77 32.51
C LYS A 214 6.40 -8.80 31.76
N LYS A 215 6.88 -7.57 31.58
CA LYS A 215 6.07 -6.47 31.06
C LYS A 215 5.44 -6.75 29.68
N LYS A 216 6.15 -7.44 28.78
CA LYS A 216 5.63 -7.82 27.45
C LYS A 216 4.45 -8.78 27.56
N GLU A 217 4.55 -9.80 28.38
CA GLU A 217 3.53 -10.82 28.65
C GLU A 217 2.32 -10.20 29.37
N PHE A 218 2.56 -9.27 30.29
CA PHE A 218 1.52 -8.47 30.94
C PHE A 218 0.74 -7.63 29.91
N CYS A 219 1.43 -6.86 29.07
CA CYS A 219 0.80 -6.08 28.00
C CYS A 219 0.02 -6.95 27.02
N LYS A 220 0.56 -8.14 26.70
CA LYS A 220 -0.11 -9.13 25.85
C LYS A 220 -1.41 -9.62 26.48
N LEU A 221 -1.40 -9.96 27.77
CA LEU A 221 -2.59 -10.40 28.49
C LEU A 221 -3.67 -9.31 28.48
N ALA A 222 -3.31 -8.09 28.86
CA ALA A 222 -4.25 -6.95 28.88
C ALA A 222 -4.87 -6.71 27.50
N TYR A 223 -4.06 -6.76 26.43
CA TYR A 223 -4.57 -6.63 25.06
C TYR A 223 -5.50 -7.77 24.67
N ILE A 224 -5.18 -9.02 25.03
CA ILE A 224 -6.04 -10.18 24.72
C ILE A 224 -7.39 -10.07 25.43
N ILE A 225 -7.42 -9.66 26.71
CA ILE A 225 -8.66 -9.42 27.45
C ILE A 225 -9.53 -8.37 26.74
N PHE A 226 -8.93 -7.24 26.37
CA PHE A 226 -9.61 -6.21 25.57
C PHE A 226 -10.13 -6.75 24.23
N PHE A 227 -9.28 -7.50 23.52
CA PHE A 227 -9.54 -8.01 22.18
C PHE A 227 -10.69 -9.01 22.17
N VAL A 228 -10.77 -9.94 23.13
CA VAL A 228 -11.84 -10.95 23.17
C VAL A 228 -13.22 -10.28 23.23
N LYS A 229 -13.36 -9.22 24.04
CA LYS A 229 -14.63 -8.49 24.15
C LYS A 229 -14.96 -7.66 22.91
N ASN A 230 -13.96 -7.10 22.26
CA ASN A 230 -14.12 -6.22 21.09
C ASN A 230 -13.83 -6.89 19.74
N HIS A 231 -13.71 -8.22 19.71
CA HIS A 231 -13.14 -8.99 18.60
C HIS A 231 -13.83 -8.72 17.26
N TYR A 232 -15.17 -8.60 17.27
CA TYR A 232 -15.95 -8.37 16.05
C TYR A 232 -15.49 -7.11 15.31
N ASN A 233 -15.32 -6.00 16.04
CA ASN A 233 -14.94 -4.72 15.48
C ASN A 233 -13.42 -4.65 15.23
N ILE A 234 -12.62 -4.90 16.26
CA ILE A 234 -11.18 -4.67 16.17
C ILE A 234 -10.44 -5.75 15.38
N GLY A 235 -10.95 -6.98 15.42
CA GLY A 235 -10.42 -8.10 14.64
C GLY A 235 -10.64 -7.88 13.15
N HIS A 236 -11.81 -7.37 12.74
CA HIS A 236 -12.06 -7.03 11.34
C HIS A 236 -11.14 -5.89 10.86
N TYR A 237 -11.04 -4.81 11.63
CA TYR A 237 -10.20 -3.65 11.32
C TYR A 237 -8.72 -4.04 11.14
N PHE A 238 -8.12 -4.74 12.10
CA PHE A 238 -6.69 -5.11 11.99
C PHE A 238 -6.42 -6.22 10.99
N ARG A 239 -7.38 -7.13 10.74
CA ARG A 239 -7.23 -8.14 9.67
C ARG A 239 -7.19 -7.47 8.30
N HIS A 240 -8.06 -6.48 8.06
CA HIS A 240 -8.04 -5.74 6.81
C HIS A 240 -6.76 -4.90 6.67
N LEU A 241 -6.33 -4.20 7.72
CA LEU A 241 -5.05 -3.48 7.75
C LEU A 241 -3.86 -4.40 7.47
N TYR A 242 -3.82 -5.59 8.08
CA TYR A 242 -2.81 -6.62 7.81
C TYR A 242 -2.78 -7.01 6.34
N HIS A 243 -3.95 -7.18 5.71
CA HIS A 243 -4.02 -7.54 4.29
C HIS A 243 -3.51 -6.43 3.36
N ILE A 244 -3.64 -5.16 3.74
CA ILE A 244 -3.02 -4.05 3.01
C ILE A 244 -1.50 -4.18 3.05
N PHE A 245 -0.92 -4.32 4.24
CA PHE A 245 0.53 -4.46 4.36
C PHE A 245 1.05 -5.76 3.73
N LYS A 246 0.28 -6.85 3.82
CA LYS A 246 0.61 -8.10 3.12
C LYS A 246 0.60 -7.93 1.60
N PHE A 247 -0.35 -7.16 1.06
CA PHE A 247 -0.41 -6.86 -0.37
C PHE A 247 0.77 -6.02 -0.85
N LEU A 248 1.18 -5.02 -0.06
CA LEU A 248 2.41 -4.26 -0.31
C LEU A 248 3.63 -5.19 -0.34
N ASN A 249 3.80 -6.01 0.71
CA ASN A 249 4.95 -6.91 0.83
C ASN A 249 5.02 -7.93 -0.30
N TYR A 250 3.88 -8.50 -0.68
CA TYR A 250 3.82 -9.44 -1.80
C TYR A 250 4.17 -8.78 -3.13
N SER A 251 3.66 -7.57 -3.40
CA SER A 251 3.94 -6.84 -4.64
C SER A 251 5.41 -6.41 -4.71
N GLU A 252 5.96 -5.93 -3.59
CA GLU A 252 7.38 -5.59 -3.42
C GLU A 252 8.30 -6.79 -3.69
N GLU A 253 8.04 -7.93 -3.04
CA GLU A 253 8.85 -9.15 -3.23
C GLU A 253 8.81 -9.65 -4.68
N ASN A 254 7.71 -9.44 -5.40
CA ASN A 254 7.64 -9.82 -6.81
C ASN A 254 8.41 -8.86 -7.71
N GLU A 255 8.35 -7.56 -7.46
CA GLU A 255 9.12 -6.56 -8.22
C GLU A 255 10.63 -6.73 -7.98
N ILE A 256 11.02 -7.06 -6.74
CA ILE A 256 12.42 -7.34 -6.38
C ILE A 256 12.99 -8.56 -7.12
N LYS A 257 12.18 -9.59 -7.44
CA LYS A 257 12.66 -10.78 -8.18
C LYS A 257 13.15 -10.45 -9.58
N ASP A 258 12.60 -9.40 -10.18
CA ASP A 258 12.93 -8.94 -11.52
C ASP A 258 14.00 -7.82 -11.50
N ALA A 259 14.44 -7.38 -10.32
CA ALA A 259 15.44 -6.34 -10.15
C ALA A 259 16.83 -6.81 -10.61
N LYS A 260 17.54 -5.94 -11.33
CA LYS A 260 18.83 -6.26 -11.96
C LYS A 260 20.02 -6.13 -11.01
N ASP A 261 19.91 -5.22 -10.06
CA ASP A 261 20.99 -4.86 -9.15
C ASP A 261 20.45 -4.35 -7.81
N SER A 262 21.35 -4.19 -6.84
CA SER A 262 21.00 -3.73 -5.50
C SER A 262 20.43 -2.31 -5.46
N PHE A 263 20.72 -1.48 -6.46
CA PHE A 263 20.19 -0.12 -6.53
C PHE A 263 18.70 -0.14 -6.93
N GLU A 264 18.32 -0.98 -7.90
CA GLU A 264 16.91 -1.17 -8.27
C GLU A 264 16.11 -1.78 -7.11
N VAL A 265 16.71 -2.69 -6.33
CA VAL A 265 16.08 -3.21 -5.10
C VAL A 265 15.79 -2.08 -4.10
N GLU A 266 16.75 -1.20 -3.84
CA GLU A 266 16.58 -0.07 -2.93
C GLU A 266 15.50 0.93 -3.44
N GLU A 267 15.43 1.17 -4.74
CA GLU A 267 14.38 2.01 -5.34
C GLU A 267 12.98 1.40 -5.14
N ILE A 268 12.86 0.09 -5.30
CA ILE A 268 11.62 -0.66 -5.07
C ILE A 268 11.24 -0.61 -3.58
N GLU A 269 12.15 -0.90 -2.66
CA GLU A 269 11.89 -0.84 -1.22
C GLU A 269 11.40 0.56 -0.79
N ASN A 270 12.05 1.61 -1.29
CA ASN A 270 11.65 3.00 -1.02
C ASN A 270 10.27 3.34 -1.59
N LYS A 271 9.93 2.82 -2.78
CA LYS A 271 8.61 2.95 -3.39
C LYS A 271 7.53 2.32 -2.50
N TYR A 272 7.71 1.08 -2.04
CA TYR A 272 6.72 0.41 -1.18
C TYR A 272 6.66 1.00 0.23
N LYS A 273 7.79 1.45 0.78
CA LYS A 273 7.81 2.24 2.01
C LYS A 273 6.98 3.53 1.88
N SER A 274 7.04 4.21 0.74
CA SER A 274 6.21 5.41 0.47
C SER A 274 4.70 5.08 0.44
N TYR A 275 4.29 3.96 -0.15
CA TYR A 275 2.88 3.53 -0.07
C TYR A 275 2.46 3.19 1.36
N ALA A 276 3.32 2.53 2.13
CA ALA A 276 3.05 2.24 3.53
C ALA A 276 2.91 3.52 4.38
N GLN A 277 3.68 4.57 4.07
CA GLN A 277 3.52 5.90 4.67
C GLN A 277 2.17 6.54 4.36
N PHE A 278 1.57 6.30 3.19
CA PHE A 278 0.19 6.75 2.92
C PHE A 278 -0.83 6.07 3.84
N VAL A 279 -0.61 4.79 4.19
CA VAL A 279 -1.46 4.11 5.18
C VAL A 279 -1.28 4.76 6.54
N GLN A 280 -0.03 4.93 7.00
CA GLN A 280 0.29 5.55 8.29
C GLN A 280 -0.27 6.97 8.41
N ALA A 281 -0.14 7.79 7.36
CA ALA A 281 -0.60 9.18 7.35
C ALA A 281 -2.11 9.34 7.55
N GLN A 282 -2.88 8.27 7.35
CA GLN A 282 -4.32 8.26 7.60
C GLN A 282 -4.71 7.71 8.97
N MET A 283 -3.75 7.23 9.76
CA MET A 283 -4.00 6.66 11.09
C MET A 283 -3.78 7.70 12.17
N ALA A 284 -4.75 7.84 13.08
CA ALA A 284 -4.61 8.68 14.26
C ALA A 284 -3.69 8.04 15.31
N ALA A 285 -3.11 8.85 16.21
CA ALA A 285 -2.25 8.35 17.29
C ALA A 285 -2.90 7.24 18.16
N PRO A 286 -4.20 7.30 18.52
CA PRO A 286 -4.87 6.20 19.23
C PRO A 286 -4.95 4.89 18.41
N GLU A 287 -5.01 4.98 17.08
CA GLU A 287 -4.98 3.81 16.19
C GLU A 287 -3.59 3.18 16.18
N LEU A 288 -2.54 4.00 16.06
CA LEU A 288 -1.13 3.56 16.12
C LEU A 288 -0.80 2.94 17.48
N LEU A 289 -1.31 3.51 18.58
CA LEU A 289 -1.22 2.92 19.91
C LEU A 289 -1.82 1.52 19.93
N LEU A 290 -3.05 1.35 19.45
CA LEU A 290 -3.70 0.05 19.51
C LEU A 290 -3.03 -0.97 18.56
N LEU A 291 -2.49 -0.50 17.43
CA LEU A 291 -1.65 -1.30 16.53
C LEU A 291 -0.37 -1.77 17.24
N TYR A 292 0.26 -0.93 18.06
CA TYR A 292 1.42 -1.32 18.87
C TYR A 292 1.08 -2.51 19.78
N TYR A 293 -0.03 -2.47 20.53
CA TYR A 293 -0.44 -3.61 21.36
C TYR A 293 -0.88 -4.83 20.53
N ASN A 294 -1.49 -4.61 19.36
CA ASN A 294 -1.76 -5.69 18.41
C ASN A 294 -0.47 -6.42 18.00
N CYS A 295 0.62 -5.69 17.74
CA CYS A 295 1.92 -6.26 17.39
C CYS A 295 2.55 -7.09 18.52
N ILE A 296 2.21 -6.82 19.79
CA ILE A 296 2.63 -7.66 20.93
C ILE A 296 1.98 -9.05 20.85
N ALA A 297 0.73 -9.11 20.40
CA ALA A 297 -0.02 -10.35 20.30
C ALA A 297 0.21 -11.11 18.97
N TYR A 298 0.43 -10.39 17.87
CA TYR A 298 0.46 -10.96 16.52
C TYR A 298 1.78 -10.69 15.79
N GLN A 299 2.65 -11.71 15.75
CA GLN A 299 3.99 -11.62 15.15
C GLN A 299 3.95 -11.22 13.66
N LYS A 300 3.04 -11.79 12.85
CA LYS A 300 2.95 -11.46 11.42
C LYS A 300 2.62 -9.99 11.16
N MET A 301 1.83 -9.36 12.03
CA MET A 301 1.58 -7.93 11.94
C MET A 301 2.84 -7.14 12.34
N LYS A 302 3.48 -7.55 13.44
CA LYS A 302 4.73 -6.93 13.92
C LYS A 302 5.80 -6.89 12.82
N ASP A 303 6.03 -8.00 12.11
CA ASP A 303 7.07 -8.09 11.08
C ASP A 303 6.86 -7.06 9.97
N LEU A 304 5.61 -6.89 9.50
CA LEU A 304 5.25 -5.90 8.48
C LEU A 304 5.33 -4.45 9.00
N VAL A 305 4.86 -4.23 10.24
CA VAL A 305 4.92 -2.90 10.90
C VAL A 305 6.36 -2.44 11.09
N VAL A 306 7.26 -3.34 11.47
CA VAL A 306 8.70 -3.08 11.60
C VAL A 306 9.31 -2.82 10.22
N LYS A 307 9.05 -3.69 9.23
CA LYS A 307 9.58 -3.55 7.86
C LYS A 307 9.31 -2.17 7.27
N TYR A 308 8.08 -1.67 7.41
CA TYR A 308 7.66 -0.41 6.81
C TYR A 308 7.79 0.82 7.71
N GLY A 309 8.19 0.67 8.98
CA GLY A 309 8.30 1.81 9.90
C GLY A 309 6.95 2.45 10.26
N ILE A 310 5.86 1.68 10.35
CA ILE A 310 4.50 2.23 10.52
C ILE A 310 4.32 2.98 11.84
N LEU A 311 5.11 2.70 12.88
CA LEU A 311 5.00 3.35 14.18
C LEU A 311 5.98 4.51 14.39
N GLU A 312 6.66 4.99 13.33
CA GLU A 312 7.64 6.09 13.43
C GLU A 312 7.06 7.39 14.05
N ASN A 313 5.74 7.64 13.88
CA ASN A 313 5.04 8.82 14.41
C ASN A 313 4.35 8.59 15.77
N LEU A 314 4.48 7.41 16.37
CA LEU A 314 3.96 7.13 17.71
C LEU A 314 5.05 7.45 18.74
N ASN A 315 4.71 8.26 19.75
CA ASN A 315 5.66 8.56 20.82
C ASN A 315 5.51 7.61 22.00
N ILE A 316 6.57 7.51 22.82
CA ILE A 316 6.54 6.70 24.05
C ILE A 316 5.41 7.18 24.99
N GLU A 317 5.19 8.48 25.08
CA GLU A 317 4.14 9.09 25.93
C GLU A 317 2.71 8.79 25.43
N ASP A 318 2.57 8.30 24.19
CA ASP A 318 1.27 7.93 23.66
C ASP A 318 0.84 6.54 24.14
N LEU A 319 1.75 5.68 24.61
CA LEU A 319 1.43 4.37 25.20
C LEU A 319 0.59 4.51 26.49
N ILE A 320 0.09 3.38 27.03
CA ILE A 320 -0.64 3.38 28.30
C ILE A 320 0.28 3.74 29.47
N SER A 321 1.53 3.27 29.41
CA SER A 321 2.62 3.61 30.32
C SER A 321 3.93 3.55 29.54
N GLU A 322 4.92 4.39 29.90
CA GLU A 322 6.19 4.45 29.17
C GLU A 322 6.96 3.12 29.22
N ASP A 323 6.85 2.39 30.33
CA ASP A 323 7.46 1.07 30.50
C ASP A 323 6.81 -0.02 29.62
N ASN A 324 5.70 0.27 28.93
CA ASN A 324 5.12 -0.63 27.93
C ASN A 324 5.91 -0.66 26.61
N HIS A 325 6.99 0.13 26.46
CA HIS A 325 7.89 0.07 25.30
C HIS A 325 8.79 -1.18 25.36
N VAL A 326 8.29 -2.31 24.83
CA VAL A 326 8.83 -3.67 24.99
C VAL A 326 9.04 -4.41 23.66
N LEU A 327 8.67 -3.82 22.52
CA LEU A 327 8.77 -4.45 21.21
C LEU A 327 10.13 -4.19 20.55
N GLU A 328 10.95 -5.24 20.45
CA GLU A 328 12.18 -5.24 19.66
C GLU A 328 11.90 -4.88 18.19
N GLY A 329 12.76 -4.05 17.59
CA GLY A 329 12.63 -3.56 16.21
C GLY A 329 11.72 -2.34 16.05
N ILE A 330 11.08 -1.86 17.12
CA ILE A 330 10.25 -0.66 17.13
C ILE A 330 10.85 0.34 18.11
N ASN A 331 11.51 1.37 17.58
CA ASN A 331 12.11 2.44 18.38
C ASN A 331 11.20 3.68 18.35
N LEU A 332 10.39 3.83 19.39
CA LEU A 332 9.54 5.00 19.56
C LEU A 332 10.38 6.18 20.06
N ARG A 333 10.07 7.39 19.59
CA ARG A 333 10.74 8.63 20.03
C ARG A 333 10.01 9.22 21.23
N ARG A 334 10.69 10.05 22.03
CA ARG A 334 9.99 10.89 22.99
C ARG A 334 9.51 12.16 22.30
N ARG A 335 8.37 12.68 22.72
CA ARG A 335 7.82 13.92 22.14
C ARG A 335 8.78 15.11 22.25
N ARG A 336 9.56 15.17 23.32
CA ARG A 336 10.61 16.19 23.51
C ARG A 336 11.71 16.13 22.45
N ASP A 337 11.99 14.95 21.89
CA ASP A 337 13.04 14.77 20.88
C ASP A 337 12.59 15.25 19.49
N LEU A 338 11.28 15.56 19.32
CA LEU A 338 10.73 16.12 18.08
C LEU A 338 11.00 17.63 17.95
N PHE A 339 11.17 18.31 19.08
CA PHE A 339 11.49 19.73 19.15
C PHE A 339 12.93 19.81 19.64
N ASN A 340 13.89 19.98 18.73
CA ASN A 340 15.29 20.21 19.09
C ASN A 340 15.38 21.42 20.04
N PHE A 341 15.45 21.17 21.35
CA PHE A 341 15.79 22.13 22.39
C PHE A 341 17.18 21.83 22.93
#